data_AF-A0A7S3L7J3-F1
#
_entry.id   AF-A0A7S3L7J3-F1
#
_cell.length_a   1.000
_cell.length_b   1.000
_cell.length_c   1.000
_cell.angle_alpha   90.00
_cell.angle_beta   90.00
_cell.angle_gamma   90.00
#
_symmetry.space_group_name_H-M   'P 1'
#
loop_
_entity.id
_entity.type
_entity.pdbx_description
1 polymer ?
#
loop_
_entity_poly.entity_id
_entity_poly.type
_entity_poly.pdbx_seq_one_letter_code
_entity_poly.pdbx_strand_id
1 'polypeptide(L)'
;PEALLECCQKMQVIATTLGQIQKDCGLKVDPNEYRDQSLKFGMVHVVYEWAIGVSFKNICELTDVQEGSIVRCITRLDELCREIRNCARVVGNPTLYRKME
;
A
#
# COMPACT_ATOMS: atom_id res chain seq x y z
N PRO A 1 11.47 6.85 6.41
CA PRO A 1 11.28 6.85 7.88
C PRO A 1 11.28 5.40 8.43
N GLU A 2 11.80 5.18 9.65
CA GLU A 2 11.83 3.85 10.29
C GLU A 2 10.42 3.24 10.40
N ALA A 3 9.42 4.05 10.73
CA ALA A 3 8.02 3.63 10.81
C ALA A 3 7.48 3.03 9.48
N LEU A 4 7.96 3.48 8.32
CA LEU A 4 7.54 2.90 7.03
C LEU A 4 8.11 1.50 6.84
N LEU A 5 9.36 1.27 7.27
CA LEU A 5 10.00 -0.04 7.20
C LEU A 5 9.27 -1.04 8.09
N GLU A 6 8.92 -0.64 9.31
CA GLU A 6 8.17 -1.49 10.24
C GLU A 6 6.78 -1.86 9.67
N CYS A 7 6.09 -0.91 9.04
CA CYS A 7 4.82 -1.17 8.36
C CYS A 7 4.98 -2.16 7.19
N CYS A 8 6.01 -2.00 6.35
CA CYS A 8 6.29 -2.92 5.25
C CYS A 8 6.58 -4.35 5.77
N GLN A 9 7.35 -4.48 6.85
CA GLN A 9 7.62 -5.77 7.49
C GLN A 9 6.34 -6.42 8.01
N LYS A 10 5.47 -5.67 8.69
CA LYS A 10 4.16 -6.16 9.14
C LYS A 10 3.31 -6.66 7.97
N MET A 11 3.29 -5.92 6.85
CA MET A 11 2.58 -6.35 5.64
C MET A 11 3.15 -7.64 5.05
N GLN A 12 4.48 -7.79 5.03
CA GLN A 12 5.14 -9.02 4.57
C GLN A 12 4.74 -10.23 5.43
N VAL A 13 4.70 -10.09 6.76
CA VAL A 13 4.27 -11.16 7.66
C VAL A 13 2.81 -11.55 7.38
N ILE A 14 1.92 -10.57 7.21
CA ILE A 14 0.50 -10.82 6.89
C ILE A 14 0.36 -11.56 5.55
N ALA A 15 1.07 -11.13 4.51
CA ALA A 15 1.01 -11.76 3.20
C ALA A 15 1.57 -13.20 3.20
N THR A 16 2.69 -13.45 3.90
CA THR A 16 3.21 -14.82 4.06
C THR A 16 2.21 -15.70 4.82
N THR A 17 1.60 -15.18 5.88
CA THR A 17 0.57 -15.90 6.65
C THR A 17 -0.64 -16.23 5.77
N LEU A 18 -1.12 -15.28 4.97
CA LEU A 18 -2.20 -15.50 4.00
C LEU A 18 -1.84 -16.55 2.95
N GLY A 19 -0.60 -16.51 2.42
CA GLY A 19 -0.11 -17.50 1.48
C GLY A 19 -0.06 -18.90 2.08
N GLN A 20 0.32 -19.02 3.35
CA GLN A 20 0.31 -20.29 4.08
C GLN A 20 -1.11 -20.83 4.24
N ILE A 21 -2.06 -19.99 4.65
CA ILE A 21 -3.48 -20.38 4.78
C ILE A 21 -4.03 -20.84 3.42
N GLN A 22 -3.72 -20.13 2.34
CA GLN A 22 -4.14 -20.52 0.99
C GLN A 22 -3.63 -21.91 0.61
N LYS A 23 -2.35 -22.19 0.92
CA LYS A 23 -1.74 -23.51 0.71
C LYS A 23 -2.40 -24.60 1.55
N ASP A 24 -2.67 -24.32 2.82
CA ASP A 24 -3.33 -25.26 3.74
C ASP A 24 -4.77 -25.58 3.30
N CYS A 25 -5.44 -24.63 2.63
CA CYS A 25 -6.74 -24.83 1.99
C CYS A 25 -6.66 -25.52 0.61
N GLY A 26 -5.48 -25.99 0.17
CA GLY A 26 -5.31 -26.79 -1.04
C GLY A 26 -4.99 -26.00 -2.31
N LEU A 27 -4.73 -24.68 -2.23
CA LEU A 27 -4.26 -23.91 -3.38
C LEU A 27 -2.77 -24.17 -3.64
N LYS A 28 -2.40 -24.28 -4.92
CA LYS A 28 -1.00 -24.44 -5.35
C LYS A 28 -0.27 -23.10 -5.37
N VAL A 29 -0.07 -22.52 -4.19
CA VAL A 29 0.62 -21.24 -4.00
C VAL A 29 1.82 -21.46 -3.09
N ASP A 30 2.98 -20.90 -3.45
CA ASP A 30 4.09 -20.76 -2.52
C ASP A 30 3.92 -19.47 -1.69
N PRO A 31 3.94 -19.53 -0.35
CA PRO A 31 3.71 -18.36 0.49
C PRO A 31 4.71 -17.22 0.30
N ASN A 32 5.97 -17.53 -0.02
CA ASN A 32 7.00 -16.52 -0.24
C ASN A 32 6.83 -15.89 -1.62
N GLU A 33 6.59 -16.72 -2.64
CA GLU A 33 6.29 -16.24 -3.99
C GLU A 33 5.05 -15.34 -4.01
N TYR A 34 3.97 -15.74 -3.30
CA TYR A 34 2.76 -14.92 -3.16
C TYR A 34 3.04 -13.55 -2.55
N ARG A 35 3.83 -13.50 -1.47
CA ARG A 35 4.25 -12.24 -0.84
C ARG A 35 5.01 -11.36 -1.83
N ASP A 36 6.02 -11.91 -2.49
CA ASP A 36 6.94 -11.15 -3.36
C ASP A 36 6.27 -10.66 -4.66
N GLN A 37 5.28 -11.40 -5.15
CA GLN A 37 4.44 -11.00 -6.28
C GLN A 37 3.41 -9.94 -5.89
N SER A 38 2.76 -10.10 -4.73
CA SER A 38 1.64 -9.24 -4.31
C SER A 38 2.08 -7.88 -3.77
N LEU A 39 3.23 -7.81 -3.09
CA LEU A 39 3.67 -6.61 -2.40
C LEU A 39 4.81 -5.90 -3.15
N LYS A 40 4.53 -4.69 -3.65
CA LYS A 40 5.52 -3.83 -4.30
C LYS A 40 5.70 -2.55 -3.49
N PHE A 41 6.86 -2.43 -2.84
CA PHE A 41 7.14 -1.32 -1.91
C PHE A 41 7.88 -0.13 -2.53
N GLY A 42 8.24 -0.18 -3.83
CA GLY A 42 9.06 0.84 -4.49
C GLY A 42 8.49 2.26 -4.44
N MET A 43 7.16 2.40 -4.40
CA MET A 43 6.47 3.70 -4.37
C MET A 43 6.17 4.20 -2.95
N VAL A 44 6.43 3.41 -1.90
CA VAL A 44 6.01 3.75 -0.52
C VAL A 44 6.63 5.06 -0.06
N HIS A 45 7.93 5.24 -0.28
CA HIS A 45 8.63 6.46 0.13
C HIS A 45 8.18 7.67 -0.70
N VAL A 46 8.05 7.51 -2.01
CA VAL A 46 7.61 8.54 -2.96
C VAL A 46 6.24 9.10 -2.57
N VAL A 47 5.27 8.22 -2.31
CA VAL A 47 3.91 8.63 -1.90
C VAL A 47 3.91 9.29 -0.52
N TYR A 48 4.75 8.82 0.41
CA TYR A 48 4.87 9.43 1.74
C TYR A 48 5.38 10.88 1.65
N GLU A 49 6.46 11.12 0.91
CA GLU A 49 7.03 12.46 0.72
C GLU A 49 6.00 13.41 0.07
N TRP A 50 5.23 12.90 -0.91
CA TRP A 50 4.14 13.66 -1.51
C TRP A 50 3.08 14.04 -0.48
N ALA A 51 2.66 13.10 0.35
CA ALA A 51 1.61 13.32 1.36
C ALA A 51 2.01 14.33 2.45
N ILE A 52 3.30 14.52 2.71
CA ILE A 52 3.80 15.54 3.66
C ILE A 52 4.11 16.90 2.98
N GLY A 53 3.77 17.05 1.70
CA GLY A 53 3.82 18.32 0.99
C GLY A 53 5.10 18.60 0.21
N VAL A 54 5.95 17.60 -0.04
CA VAL A 54 7.12 17.77 -0.91
C VAL A 54 6.68 18.04 -2.34
N SER A 55 7.34 19.01 -2.99
CA SER A 55 7.00 19.40 -4.36
C SER A 55 7.18 18.24 -5.36
N PHE A 56 6.32 18.17 -6.37
CA PHE A 56 6.37 17.09 -7.38
C PHE A 56 7.73 17.00 -8.08
N LYS A 57 8.39 18.14 -8.33
CA LYS A 57 9.74 18.16 -8.90
C LYS A 57 10.73 17.34 -8.06
N ASN A 58 10.76 17.58 -6.75
CA ASN A 58 11.66 16.86 -5.85
C ASN A 58 11.26 15.38 -5.73
N ILE A 59 9.96 15.07 -5.81
CA ILE A 59 9.46 13.68 -5.81
C ILE A 59 10.01 12.90 -7.02
N CYS A 60 10.04 13.51 -8.20
CA CYS A 60 10.61 12.90 -9.40
C CYS A 60 12.12 12.63 -9.29
N GLU A 61 12.84 13.34 -8.42
CA GLU A 61 14.27 13.11 -8.18
C GLU A 61 14.52 11.94 -7.20
N LEU A 62 13.51 11.46 -6.48
CA LEU A 62 13.61 10.35 -5.51
C LEU A 62 13.52 8.96 -6.15
N THR A 63 13.09 8.87 -7.41
CA THR A 63 12.86 7.61 -8.10
C THR A 63 13.11 7.71 -9.60
N ASP A 64 13.53 6.62 -10.22
CA ASP A 64 13.68 6.46 -11.67
C ASP A 64 12.35 6.12 -12.38
N VAL A 65 11.26 6.01 -11.63
CA VAL A 65 9.92 5.75 -12.17
C VAL A 65 9.42 6.98 -12.92
N GLN A 66 8.90 6.77 -14.13
CA GLN A 66 8.31 7.83 -14.96
C GLN A 66 7.22 8.61 -14.22
N GLU A 67 7.20 9.93 -14.42
CA GLU A 67 6.31 10.87 -13.74
C GLU A 67 4.83 10.50 -13.92
N GLY A 68 4.45 10.06 -15.12
CA GLY A 68 3.09 9.60 -15.39
C GLY A 68 2.69 8.35 -14.60
N SER A 69 3.64 7.50 -14.22
CA SER A 69 3.40 6.36 -13.32
C SER A 69 3.28 6.81 -11.87
N ILE A 70 4.04 7.81 -11.44
CA ILE A 70 3.93 8.42 -10.11
C ILE A 70 2.54 9.02 -9.93
N VAL A 71 2.11 9.87 -10.87
CA VAL A 71 0.78 10.51 -10.84
C VAL A 71 -0.32 9.46 -10.80
N ARG A 72 -0.27 8.44 -11.67
CA ARG A 72 -1.25 7.33 -11.65
C ARG A 72 -1.26 6.56 -10.34
N CYS A 73 -0.12 6.35 -9.70
CA CYS A 73 -0.05 5.66 -8.41
C CYS A 73 -0.75 6.48 -7.33
N ILE A 74 -0.52 7.80 -7.30
CA ILE A 74 -1.12 8.70 -6.32
C ILE A 74 -2.63 8.79 -6.53
N THR A 75 -3.10 8.95 -7.77
CA THR A 75 -4.55 9.04 -8.06
C THR A 75 -5.28 7.75 -7.72
N ARG A 76 -4.70 6.59 -8.06
CA ARG A 76 -5.28 5.28 -7.70
C ARG A 76 -5.31 5.06 -6.19
N LEU A 77 -4.34 5.59 -5.45
CA LEU A 77 -4.34 5.54 -4.00
C LEU A 77 -5.43 6.43 -3.40
N ASP A 78 -5.65 7.64 -3.93
CA ASP A 78 -6.77 8.50 -3.52
C ASP A 78 -8.13 7.81 -3.73
N GLU A 79 -8.31 7.17 -4.89
CA GLU A 79 -9.50 6.36 -5.20
C GLU A 79 -9.68 5.23 -4.16
N LEU A 80 -8.62 4.49 -3.85
CA LEU A 80 -8.65 3.43 -2.84
C LEU A 80 -9.02 3.97 -1.44
N CYS A 81 -8.48 5.13 -1.03
CA CYS A 81 -8.84 5.77 0.24
C CYS A 81 -10.34 6.08 0.30
N ARG A 82 -10.93 6.59 -0.80
CA ARG A 82 -12.37 6.85 -0.89
C ARG A 82 -13.21 5.57 -0.79
N GLU A 83 -12.75 4.47 -1.38
CA GLU A 83 -13.38 3.15 -1.24
C GLU A 83 -13.32 2.65 0.20
N ILE A 84 -12.15 2.73 0.85
CA ILE A 84 -11.98 2.33 2.25
C ILE A 84 -12.87 3.18 3.16
N ARG A 85 -13.01 4.48 2.92
CA ARG A 85 -13.95 5.35 3.63
C ARG A 85 -15.39 4.84 3.52
N ASN A 86 -15.82 4.47 2.31
CA ASN A 86 -17.16 3.91 2.11
C ASN A 86 -17.34 2.58 2.85
N CYS A 87 -16.34 1.70 2.82
CA CYS A 87 -16.34 0.44 3.59
C CYS A 87 -16.39 0.70 5.10
N ALA A 88 -15.62 1.67 5.61
CA ALA A 88 -15.60 2.04 7.02
C ALA A 88 -16.98 2.52 7.51
N ARG A 89 -17.72 3.23 6.65
CA ARG A 89 -19.11 3.62 6.94
C ARG A 89 -20.03 2.41 7.08
N VAL A 90 -19.92 1.43 6.18
CA VAL A 90 -20.74 0.20 6.21
C VAL A 90 -20.43 -0.67 7.43
N VAL A 91 -19.15 -0.79 7.78
CA VAL A 91 -18.69 -1.55 8.97
C VAL A 91 -19.02 -0.81 10.28
N GLY A 92 -19.33 0.48 10.23
CA GLY A 92 -19.64 1.28 11.42
C GLY A 92 -18.39 1.72 12.19
N ASN A 93 -17.26 1.94 11.52
CA ASN A 93 -16.02 2.43 12.13
C ASN A 93 -15.80 3.93 11.83
N PRO A 94 -16.26 4.85 12.72
CA PRO A 94 -16.19 6.29 12.47
C PRO A 94 -14.76 6.83 12.51
N THR A 95 -13.86 6.23 13.29
CA THR A 95 -12.46 6.64 13.37
C THR A 95 -11.74 6.38 12.05
N LEU A 96 -11.95 5.19 11.46
CA LEU A 96 -11.39 4.86 10.15
C LEU A 96 -12.01 5.70 9.04
N TYR A 97 -13.32 5.98 9.11
CA TYR A 97 -14.01 6.85 8.16
C TYR A 97 -13.35 8.23 8.08
N ARG A 98 -13.18 8.91 9.21
CA ARG A 98 -12.56 10.25 9.27
C ARG A 98 -11.09 10.23 8.87
N LYS A 99 -10.37 9.14 9.12
CA LYS A 99 -8.96 9.01 8.75
C LYS A 99 -8.76 8.85 7.22
N MET A 100 -9.78 8.37 6.52
CA MET A 100 -9.76 8.11 5.08
C MET A 100 -10.56 9.16 4.28
N GLU A 101 -11.03 10.22 4.94
CA GLU A 101 -11.49 11.46 4.29
C GLU A 101 -10.31 12.26 3.74
#